data_AF-A0A9P3JQY6-F1
#
_entry.id   AF-A0A9P3JQY6-F1
#
_cell.length_a   1.000
_cell.length_b   1.000
_cell.length_c   1.000
_cell.angle_alpha   90.00
_cell.angle_beta   90.00
_cell.angle_gamma   90.00
#
_symmetry.space_group_name_H-M   'P 1'
#
loop_
_entity.id
_entity.type
_entity.pdbx_description
1 polymer ?
#
loop_
_entity_poly.entity_id
_entity_poly.type
_entity_poly.pdbx_seq_one_letter_code
_entity_poly.pdbx_strand_id
1 'polypeptide(L)'
;MKDYKIQVDQRHESVLLPIYGLLVPFHVCMIRNVTSQQDGGHIYIRIIFNVPGAGFSGSDLPMQKFPDSVFIKELSFKSTDSRHANQVVQLIKTMSKHVRQRESERAERATLVTQEKLQLSKGRPPRLPDLWIRPSFGGKGRKLTGSLEAHLNGFRYSTAKPDERVEVMYGNIKHAFFQPAENEMITLLHFHLHNPIMVGKKKTKDVQFFAEVMEVVQTVGGSRRSAYDPDEIEEEQRERERRSKINREFKSFVSAVHSLWEKDRELARLDLEFDVPFRELGFHGVPHKSSAFIVPTVNCLVELIEVPFLVVTLNEVEIVNLERVGLGQKTFDMAIVFKDFKRDVLRIDAIPSTSLDSVKEWLNSMNIKYYESRLNLSWKAILQNIMSDPEAFLADGGWEFLNLEASDSEGDESEESQAYEPSDLEEAASDDDDDESEDDESVVDSEEEGGEEESEEEEEGPTWDELEAKALREDREKGEESDRGGSGSGGRPMGKGGSGRGPPPPMGKRPMGSGSGGPMKRPKY
;
A
#
# COMPACT_ATOMS: atom_id res chain seq x y z
N MET A 1 -34.77 -43.91 -6.86
CA MET A 1 -33.39 -44.04 -7.38
C MET A 1 -32.50 -43.15 -6.53
N LYS A 2 -31.28 -43.59 -6.17
CA LYS A 2 -30.31 -42.69 -5.53
C LYS A 2 -29.79 -41.75 -6.61
N ASP A 3 -29.99 -40.45 -6.44
CA ASP A 3 -29.48 -39.42 -7.36
C ASP A 3 -27.97 -39.28 -7.15
N TYR A 4 -27.18 -39.82 -8.08
CA TYR A 4 -25.71 -39.69 -8.08
C TYR A 4 -25.30 -38.32 -8.64
N LYS A 5 -25.53 -37.27 -7.85
CA LYS A 5 -25.13 -35.89 -8.16
C LYS A 5 -23.83 -35.55 -7.46
N ILE A 6 -23.04 -34.64 -8.05
CA ILE A 6 -21.90 -34.04 -7.35
C ILE A 6 -22.43 -33.23 -6.17
N GLN A 7 -21.82 -33.42 -5.00
CA GLN A 7 -22.18 -32.72 -3.77
C GLN A 7 -20.93 -32.15 -3.11
N VAL A 8 -21.10 -31.04 -2.40
CA VAL A 8 -20.04 -30.39 -1.64
C VAL A 8 -20.37 -30.50 -0.16
N ASP A 9 -19.52 -31.19 0.59
CA ASP A 9 -19.58 -31.26 2.05
C ASP A 9 -18.69 -30.16 2.63
N GLN A 10 -19.29 -29.02 2.94
CA GLN A 10 -18.59 -27.88 3.54
C GLN A 10 -18.06 -28.18 4.94
N ARG A 11 -18.67 -29.11 5.69
CA ARG A 11 -18.29 -29.41 7.07
C ARG A 11 -16.99 -30.22 7.12
N HIS A 12 -16.83 -31.14 6.17
CA HIS A 12 -15.63 -31.99 6.05
C HIS A 12 -14.69 -31.54 4.92
N GLU A 13 -14.92 -30.35 4.37
CA GLU A 13 -14.06 -29.72 3.34
C GLU A 13 -13.80 -30.65 2.15
N SER A 14 -14.82 -31.40 1.74
CA SER A 14 -14.71 -32.49 0.79
C SER A 14 -15.76 -32.39 -0.31
N VAL A 15 -15.38 -32.81 -1.52
CA VAL A 15 -16.25 -32.90 -2.69
C VAL A 15 -16.58 -34.37 -2.93
N LEU A 16 -17.87 -34.69 -3.02
CA LEU A 16 -18.36 -36.04 -3.29
C LEU A 16 -18.59 -36.19 -4.79
N LEU A 17 -17.77 -37.00 -5.44
CA LEU A 17 -17.81 -37.22 -6.89
C LEU A 17 -18.38 -38.61 -7.22
N PRO A 18 -19.34 -38.71 -8.15
CA PRO A 18 -19.91 -39.99 -8.55
C PRO A 18 -18.98 -40.74 -9.51
N ILE A 19 -18.24 -41.74 -9.03
CA ILE A 19 -17.36 -42.59 -9.82
C ILE A 19 -17.99 -43.99 -9.90
N TYR A 20 -18.37 -44.41 -11.11
CA TYR A 20 -19.00 -45.72 -11.39
C TYR A 20 -20.14 -46.12 -10.43
N GLY A 21 -21.00 -45.16 -10.08
CA GLY A 21 -22.15 -45.39 -9.19
C GLY A 21 -21.81 -45.37 -7.69
N LEU A 22 -20.61 -44.92 -7.31
CA LEU A 22 -20.19 -44.69 -5.93
C LEU A 22 -19.86 -43.21 -5.74
N LEU A 23 -20.33 -42.61 -4.63
CA LEU A 23 -19.90 -41.27 -4.24
C LEU A 23 -18.57 -41.38 -3.50
N VAL A 24 -17.51 -40.88 -4.14
CA VAL A 24 -16.15 -40.90 -3.61
C VAL A 24 -15.80 -39.51 -3.08
N PRO A 25 -15.41 -39.38 -1.80
CA PRO A 25 -14.99 -38.10 -1.22
C PRO A 25 -13.56 -37.74 -1.63
N PHE A 26 -13.36 -36.50 -2.06
CA PHE A 26 -12.05 -35.90 -2.29
C PHE A 26 -11.92 -34.66 -1.42
N HIS A 27 -10.86 -34.57 -0.62
CA HIS A 27 -10.58 -33.37 0.15
C HIS A 27 -10.25 -32.20 -0.80
N VAL A 28 -10.70 -30.99 -0.48
CA VAL A 28 -10.56 -29.83 -1.36
C VAL A 28 -9.11 -29.48 -1.68
N CYS A 29 -8.17 -29.73 -0.75
CA CYS A 29 -6.73 -29.51 -0.99
C CYS A 29 -6.17 -30.38 -2.13
N MET A 30 -6.81 -31.50 -2.47
CA MET A 30 -6.36 -32.35 -3.58
C MET A 30 -6.77 -31.78 -4.94
N ILE A 31 -7.67 -30.78 -4.98
CA ILE A 31 -8.20 -30.19 -6.21
C ILE A 31 -7.35 -28.96 -6.57
N ARG A 32 -6.72 -29.01 -7.74
CA ARG A 32 -5.95 -27.90 -8.33
C ARG A 32 -6.89 -26.82 -8.85
N ASN A 33 -7.81 -27.22 -9.72
CA ASN A 33 -8.72 -26.33 -10.42
C ASN A 33 -10.05 -27.02 -10.75
N VAL A 34 -11.11 -26.24 -10.86
CA VAL A 34 -12.41 -26.69 -11.35
C VAL A 34 -12.96 -25.69 -12.36
N THR A 35 -13.30 -26.19 -13.55
CA THR A 35 -13.88 -25.39 -14.64
C THR A 35 -15.20 -25.97 -15.08
N SER A 36 -16.04 -25.12 -15.67
CA SER A 36 -17.32 -25.50 -16.25
C SER A 36 -17.48 -24.87 -17.62
N GLN A 37 -17.83 -25.66 -18.62
CA GLN A 37 -18.04 -25.22 -20.00
C GLN A 37 -19.42 -25.67 -20.48
N GLN A 38 -20.19 -24.77 -21.08
CA GLN A 38 -21.48 -25.10 -21.69
C GLN A 38 -21.30 -25.31 -23.19
N ASP A 39 -21.78 -26.44 -23.70
CA ASP A 39 -21.76 -26.77 -25.12
C ASP A 39 -22.97 -27.63 -25.49
N GLY A 40 -23.66 -27.26 -26.57
CA GLY A 40 -24.76 -28.04 -27.16
C GLY A 40 -25.91 -28.42 -26.20
N GLY A 41 -26.27 -27.55 -25.24
CA GLY A 41 -27.33 -27.83 -24.26
C GLY A 41 -26.90 -28.74 -23.10
N HIS A 42 -25.60 -29.05 -23.00
CA HIS A 42 -24.98 -29.75 -21.90
C HIS A 42 -23.94 -28.87 -21.22
N ILE A 43 -23.68 -29.13 -19.95
CA ILE A 43 -22.58 -28.53 -19.20
C ILE A 43 -21.55 -29.60 -18.84
N TYR A 44 -20.28 -29.27 -19.07
CA TYR A 44 -19.13 -30.10 -18.74
C TYR A 44 -18.43 -29.50 -17.54
N ILE A 45 -18.28 -30.27 -16.46
CA ILE A 45 -17.53 -29.89 -15.27
C ILE A 45 -16.21 -30.66 -15.31
N ARG A 46 -15.09 -29.95 -15.35
CA ARG A 46 -13.74 -30.51 -15.36
C ARG A 46 -13.08 -30.20 -14.02
N ILE A 47 -12.66 -31.25 -13.31
CA ILE A 47 -12.00 -31.16 -12.01
C ILE A 47 -10.58 -31.69 -12.20
N ILE A 48 -9.60 -30.82 -11.98
CA ILE A 48 -8.17 -31.12 -12.09
C ILE A 48 -7.61 -31.27 -10.68
N PHE A 49 -6.87 -32.35 -10.43
CA PHE A 49 -6.28 -32.66 -9.14
C PHE A 49 -4.77 -32.38 -9.13
N ASN A 50 -4.21 -32.19 -7.94
CA ASN A 50 -2.77 -32.11 -7.74
C ASN A 50 -2.13 -33.48 -8.00
N VAL A 51 -1.11 -33.53 -8.86
CA VAL A 51 -0.36 -34.76 -9.19
C VAL A 51 1.15 -34.48 -9.21
N PRO A 52 2.01 -35.48 -8.95
CA PRO A 52 3.47 -35.28 -8.93
C PRO A 52 3.99 -34.78 -10.28
N GLY A 53 4.91 -33.82 -10.27
CA GLY A 53 5.52 -33.27 -11.49
C GLY A 53 4.69 -32.20 -12.22
N ALA A 54 3.44 -31.91 -11.81
CA ALA A 54 2.59 -30.91 -12.47
C ALA A 54 2.83 -29.45 -12.04
N GLY A 55 4.05 -29.11 -11.57
CA GLY A 55 4.47 -27.72 -11.34
C GLY A 55 3.92 -27.03 -10.09
N PHE A 56 3.84 -27.69 -8.93
CA PHE A 56 3.52 -26.99 -7.66
C PHE A 56 4.49 -27.35 -6.52
N SER A 57 4.70 -26.36 -5.65
CA SER A 57 5.73 -26.29 -4.60
C SER A 57 5.64 -27.40 -3.56
N GLY A 58 6.80 -27.85 -3.08
CA GLY A 58 7.05 -29.04 -2.25
C GLY A 58 6.47 -29.06 -0.83
N SER A 59 5.21 -28.64 -0.65
CA SER A 59 4.49 -28.69 0.64
C SER A 59 3.35 -29.72 0.70
N ASP A 60 3.07 -30.47 -0.38
CA ASP A 60 2.04 -31.51 -0.40
C ASP A 60 2.54 -32.83 0.25
N LEU A 61 2.35 -32.92 1.57
CA LEU A 61 2.59 -34.09 2.43
C LEU A 61 2.13 -35.46 1.87
N PRO A 62 1.01 -35.60 1.12
CA PRO A 62 0.60 -36.91 0.59
C PRO A 62 1.52 -37.42 -0.53
N MET A 63 2.03 -36.52 -1.37
CA MET A 63 2.78 -36.88 -2.58
C MET A 63 4.23 -37.24 -2.24
N GLN A 64 4.79 -36.57 -1.22
CA GLN A 64 6.10 -36.92 -0.66
C GLN A 64 6.07 -38.26 0.10
N LYS A 65 4.90 -38.63 0.64
CA LYS A 65 4.71 -39.85 1.42
C LYS A 65 4.42 -41.09 0.56
N PHE A 66 3.91 -40.90 -0.66
CA PHE A 66 3.49 -41.98 -1.56
C PHE A 66 3.95 -41.75 -3.01
N PRO A 67 5.27 -41.76 -3.27
CA PRO A 67 5.82 -41.43 -4.60
C PRO A 67 5.40 -42.41 -5.71
N ASP A 68 5.24 -43.70 -5.38
CA ASP A 68 4.94 -44.75 -6.37
C ASP A 68 3.42 -45.04 -6.52
N SER A 69 2.56 -44.16 -6.03
CA SER A 69 1.10 -44.35 -6.12
C SER A 69 0.52 -43.83 -7.43
N VAL A 70 -0.59 -44.41 -7.86
CA VAL A 70 -1.34 -43.92 -9.03
C VAL A 70 -2.25 -42.79 -8.57
N PHE A 71 -2.10 -41.62 -9.18
CA PHE A 71 -2.91 -40.43 -8.91
C PHE A 71 -3.89 -40.16 -10.04
N ILE A 72 -5.08 -39.64 -9.69
CA ILE A 72 -6.05 -39.16 -10.67
C ILE A 72 -5.64 -37.74 -11.06
N LYS A 73 -5.39 -37.49 -12.35
CA LYS A 73 -5.08 -36.13 -12.85
C LYS A 73 -6.33 -35.30 -13.03
N GLU A 74 -7.39 -35.89 -13.56
CA GLU A 74 -8.58 -35.18 -13.98
C GLU A 74 -9.82 -36.06 -13.97
N LEU A 75 -10.96 -35.46 -13.61
CA LEU A 75 -12.29 -36.04 -13.82
C LEU A 75 -13.17 -35.03 -14.57
N SER A 76 -13.86 -35.52 -15.60
CA SER A 76 -14.78 -34.73 -16.41
C SER A 76 -16.20 -35.31 -16.34
N PHE A 77 -17.16 -34.47 -15.96
CA PHE A 77 -18.57 -34.82 -15.80
C PHE A 77 -19.42 -34.06 -16.81
N LYS A 78 -20.40 -34.75 -17.40
CA LYS A 78 -21.40 -34.15 -18.30
C LYS A 78 -22.75 -34.12 -17.60
N SER A 79 -23.42 -32.97 -17.61
CA SER A 79 -24.75 -32.77 -17.03
C SER A 79 -25.67 -32.01 -17.99
N THR A 80 -26.98 -32.20 -17.86
CA THR A 80 -28.01 -31.36 -18.50
C THR A 80 -28.52 -30.26 -17.57
N ASP A 81 -28.18 -30.34 -16.28
CA ASP A 81 -28.58 -29.36 -15.25
C ASP A 81 -27.46 -28.33 -15.06
N SER A 82 -27.56 -27.23 -15.82
CA SER A 82 -26.60 -26.12 -15.76
C SER A 82 -26.61 -25.37 -14.43
N ARG A 83 -27.77 -25.26 -13.78
CA ARG A 83 -27.91 -24.52 -12.51
C ARG A 83 -27.16 -25.24 -11.39
N HIS A 84 -27.38 -26.55 -11.23
CA HIS A 84 -26.67 -27.35 -10.22
C HIS A 84 -25.16 -27.38 -10.46
N ALA A 85 -24.74 -27.52 -11.72
CA ALA A 85 -23.33 -27.55 -12.09
C ALA A 85 -22.61 -26.24 -11.73
N ASN A 86 -23.18 -25.09 -12.11
CA ASN A 86 -22.61 -23.78 -11.77
C ASN A 86 -22.55 -23.57 -10.25
N GLN A 87 -23.62 -23.93 -9.53
CA GLN A 87 -23.65 -23.83 -8.07
C GLN A 87 -22.55 -24.66 -7.41
N VAL A 88 -22.38 -25.92 -7.81
CA VAL A 88 -21.34 -26.80 -7.28
C VAL A 88 -19.94 -26.25 -7.55
N VAL A 89 -19.68 -25.79 -8.78
CA VAL A 89 -18.38 -25.21 -9.15
C VAL A 89 -18.07 -24.00 -8.28
N GLN A 90 -19.04 -23.11 -8.05
CA GLN A 90 -18.88 -21.95 -7.17
C GLN A 90 -18.64 -22.35 -5.72
N LEU A 91 -19.36 -23.36 -5.21
CA LEU A 91 -19.16 -23.89 -3.86
C LEU A 91 -17.76 -24.50 -3.68
N ILE A 92 -17.28 -25.28 -4.66
CA ILE A 92 -15.93 -25.85 -4.65
C ILE A 92 -14.89 -24.73 -4.67
N LYS A 93 -15.00 -23.75 -5.59
CA LYS A 93 -14.08 -22.62 -5.67
C LYS A 93 -14.01 -21.82 -4.37
N THR A 94 -15.16 -21.53 -3.77
CA THR A 94 -15.25 -20.79 -2.49
C THR A 94 -14.60 -21.58 -1.35
N MET A 95 -14.90 -22.88 -1.26
CA MET A 95 -14.32 -23.77 -0.26
C MET A 95 -12.79 -23.89 -0.43
N SER A 96 -12.30 -24.07 -1.66
CA SER A 96 -10.87 -24.10 -1.98
C SER A 96 -10.17 -22.82 -1.53
N LYS A 97 -10.77 -21.65 -1.83
CA LYS A 97 -10.23 -20.35 -1.45
C LYS A 97 -10.13 -20.21 0.07
N HIS A 98 -11.17 -20.58 0.80
CA HIS A 98 -11.19 -20.51 2.28
C HIS A 98 -10.16 -21.43 2.93
N VAL A 99 -10.05 -22.69 2.46
CA VAL A 99 -9.09 -23.65 3.01
C VAL A 99 -7.66 -23.24 2.70
N ARG A 100 -7.35 -22.86 1.46
CA ARG A 100 -6.01 -22.38 1.08
C ARG A 100 -5.62 -21.14 1.89
N GLN A 101 -6.52 -20.18 2.06
CA GLN A 101 -6.27 -18.99 2.88
C GLN A 101 -5.98 -19.36 4.35
N ARG A 102 -6.76 -20.28 4.93
CA ARG A 102 -6.57 -20.71 6.32
C ARG A 102 -5.25 -21.45 6.52
N GLU A 103 -4.90 -22.38 5.63
CA GLU A 103 -3.64 -23.13 5.73
C GLU A 103 -2.43 -22.23 5.47
N SER A 104 -2.51 -21.27 4.54
CA SER A 104 -1.47 -20.25 4.34
C SER A 104 -1.27 -19.40 5.61
N GLU A 105 -2.36 -18.90 6.21
CA GLU A 105 -2.30 -18.12 7.44
C GLU A 105 -1.72 -18.94 8.61
N ARG A 106 -2.05 -20.24 8.68
CA ARG A 106 -1.48 -21.16 9.68
C ARG A 106 0.01 -21.39 9.44
N ALA A 107 0.43 -21.60 8.19
CA ALA A 107 1.83 -21.80 7.83
C ALA A 107 2.67 -20.55 8.12
N GLU A 108 2.18 -19.37 7.74
CA GLU A 108 2.81 -18.10 8.07
C GLU A 108 2.95 -17.92 9.58
N ARG A 109 1.89 -18.21 10.35
CA ARG A 109 1.92 -18.16 11.82
C ARG A 109 2.91 -19.14 12.44
N ALA A 110 3.09 -20.32 11.85
CA ALA A 110 4.04 -21.31 12.33
C ALA A 110 5.51 -20.86 12.17
N THR A 111 5.80 -19.98 11.21
CA THR A 111 7.15 -19.43 10.99
C THR A 111 7.50 -18.26 11.92
N LEU A 112 6.59 -17.81 12.78
CA LEU A 112 6.80 -16.64 13.63
C LEU A 112 7.66 -16.97 14.84
N VAL A 113 8.57 -16.06 15.16
CA VAL A 113 9.32 -16.10 16.41
C VAL A 113 8.38 -15.74 17.56
N THR A 114 8.29 -16.61 18.57
CA THR A 114 7.45 -16.39 19.74
C THR A 114 7.91 -15.14 20.49
N GLN A 115 6.99 -14.19 20.65
CA GLN A 115 7.24 -12.94 21.38
C GLN A 115 6.87 -13.09 22.86
N GLU A 116 7.49 -12.26 23.71
CA GLU A 116 7.06 -12.13 25.09
C GLU A 116 5.65 -11.51 25.20
N LYS A 117 4.99 -11.71 26.35
CA LYS A 117 3.68 -11.12 26.60
C LYS A 117 3.82 -9.68 27.04
N LEU A 118 2.95 -8.80 26.53
CA LEU A 118 2.94 -7.40 26.93
C LEU A 118 2.59 -7.26 28.42
N GLN A 119 3.44 -6.54 29.13
CA GLN A 119 3.29 -6.17 30.53
C GLN A 119 2.65 -4.79 30.64
N LEU A 120 1.41 -4.77 31.13
CA LEU A 120 0.65 -3.54 31.28
C LEU A 120 1.19 -2.64 32.39
N SER A 121 1.29 -1.34 32.09
CA SER A 121 1.57 -0.31 33.08
C SER A 121 0.51 -0.31 34.19
N LYS A 122 0.94 -0.20 35.45
CA LYS A 122 0.04 -0.10 36.61
C LYS A 122 -0.66 1.26 36.73
N GLY A 123 -0.09 2.30 36.12
CA GLY A 123 -0.64 3.66 36.05
C GLY A 123 -1.18 3.99 34.67
N ARG A 124 -1.52 5.26 34.42
CA ARG A 124 -1.97 5.73 33.10
C ARG A 124 -0.77 5.76 32.13
N PRO A 125 -0.72 4.88 31.11
CA PRO A 125 0.36 4.89 30.14
C PRO A 125 0.30 6.16 29.27
N PRO A 126 1.44 6.62 28.71
CA PRO A 126 1.41 7.55 27.58
C PRO A 126 0.51 6.98 26.47
N ARG A 127 -0.39 7.81 25.94
CA ARG A 127 -1.39 7.39 24.96
C ARG A 127 -1.47 8.41 23.84
N LEU A 128 -1.49 7.93 22.60
CA LEU A 128 -1.69 8.71 21.39
C LEU A 128 -2.99 8.22 20.70
N PRO A 129 -4.08 9.00 20.73
CA PRO A 129 -5.37 8.63 20.15
C PRO A 129 -5.46 8.94 18.64
N ASP A 130 -6.56 8.53 18.02
CA ASP A 130 -6.96 8.88 16.65
C ASP A 130 -5.95 8.50 15.56
N LEU A 131 -5.37 7.31 15.71
CA LEU A 131 -4.36 6.76 14.82
C LEU A 131 -4.93 5.70 13.88
N TRP A 132 -4.58 5.81 12.61
CA TRP A 132 -4.66 4.73 11.64
C TRP A 132 -3.44 3.80 11.78
N ILE A 133 -3.57 2.56 11.32
CA ILE A 133 -2.49 1.56 11.32
C ILE A 133 -2.25 1.03 9.90
N ARG A 134 -0.96 0.83 9.54
CA ARG A 134 -0.52 0.09 8.36
C ARG A 134 0.43 -1.04 8.80
N PRO A 135 0.27 -2.27 8.29
CA PRO A 135 -0.86 -2.72 7.47
C PRO A 135 -2.18 -2.66 8.24
N SER A 136 -3.29 -2.45 7.54
CA SER A 136 -4.61 -2.38 8.17
C SER A 136 -5.08 -3.77 8.62
N PHE A 137 -5.87 -3.82 9.69
CA PHE A 137 -6.62 -5.03 10.03
C PHE A 137 -7.53 -5.44 8.86
N GLY A 138 -7.52 -6.73 8.52
CA GLY A 138 -8.41 -7.27 7.48
C GLY A 138 -9.82 -7.47 8.03
N GLY A 139 -10.84 -7.39 7.17
CA GLY A 139 -12.23 -7.65 7.53
C GLY A 139 -13.22 -6.90 6.67
N LYS A 140 -14.45 -7.41 6.57
CA LYS A 140 -15.58 -6.71 5.92
C LYS A 140 -16.19 -5.74 6.92
N GLY A 141 -15.64 -4.53 7.01
CA GLY A 141 -16.17 -3.50 7.90
C GLY A 141 -15.44 -2.17 7.73
N ARG A 142 -16.09 -1.09 8.16
CA ARG A 142 -15.47 0.25 8.16
C ARG A 142 -14.19 0.22 9.00
N LYS A 143 -13.11 0.76 8.42
CA LYS A 143 -11.84 0.96 9.14
C LYS A 143 -12.10 1.94 10.29
N LEU A 144 -11.56 1.63 11.46
CA LEU A 144 -11.67 2.48 12.64
C LEU A 144 -10.29 3.01 13.02
N THR A 145 -10.26 4.25 13.50
CA THR A 145 -9.07 4.76 14.19
C THR A 145 -8.96 4.10 15.57
N GLY A 146 -7.73 4.01 16.06
CA GLY A 146 -7.41 3.42 17.35
C GLY A 146 -6.49 4.32 18.16
N SER A 147 -6.00 3.80 19.28
CA SER A 147 -5.03 4.51 20.10
C SER A 147 -3.82 3.63 20.42
N LEU A 148 -2.65 4.23 20.36
CA LEU A 148 -1.37 3.62 20.74
C LEU A 148 -1.05 3.96 22.20
N GLU A 149 -0.83 2.94 23.02
CA GLU A 149 -0.45 3.06 24.43
C GLU A 149 0.95 2.47 24.65
N ALA A 150 1.82 3.20 25.36
CA ALA A 150 3.17 2.76 25.70
C ALA A 150 3.18 2.12 27.11
N HIS A 151 3.54 0.84 27.19
CA HIS A 151 3.57 0.07 28.43
C HIS A 151 4.99 -0.25 28.89
N LEU A 152 5.15 -1.22 29.81
CA LEU A 152 6.43 -1.50 30.45
C LEU A 152 7.46 -2.10 29.49
N ASN A 153 7.04 -3.02 28.61
CA ASN A 153 7.95 -3.72 27.69
C ASN A 153 7.50 -3.64 26.21
N GLY A 154 6.52 -2.81 25.89
CA GLY A 154 6.03 -2.67 24.52
C GLY A 154 4.89 -1.68 24.36
N PHE A 155 4.44 -1.54 23.12
CA PHE A 155 3.27 -0.78 22.74
C PHE A 155 2.05 -1.68 22.58
N ARG A 156 0.87 -1.11 22.84
CA ARG A 156 -0.42 -1.68 22.46
C ARG A 156 -1.18 -0.70 21.59
N TYR A 157 -1.56 -1.15 20.41
CA TYR A 157 -2.57 -0.48 19.60
C TYR A 157 -3.89 -1.23 19.73
N SER A 158 -4.98 -0.50 19.95
CA SER A 158 -6.34 -1.06 19.96
C SER A 158 -7.34 -0.08 19.38
N THR A 159 -8.31 -0.59 18.63
CA THR A 159 -9.51 0.16 18.20
C THR A 159 -10.68 -0.10 19.16
N ALA A 160 -11.87 0.41 18.81
CA ALA A 160 -13.11 0.07 19.52
C ALA A 160 -13.51 -1.41 19.38
N LYS A 161 -12.96 -2.12 18.39
CA LYS A 161 -13.21 -3.56 18.20
C LYS A 161 -12.18 -4.40 18.97
N PRO A 162 -12.61 -5.36 19.81
CA PRO A 162 -11.70 -6.16 20.62
C PRO A 162 -10.70 -7.02 19.82
N ASP A 163 -11.04 -7.40 18.60
CA ASP A 163 -10.23 -8.21 17.68
C ASP A 163 -9.20 -7.38 16.88
N GLU A 164 -9.36 -6.06 16.82
CA GLU A 164 -8.42 -5.14 16.16
C GLU A 164 -7.40 -4.61 17.17
N ARG A 165 -6.51 -5.49 17.60
CA ARG A 165 -5.43 -5.18 18.55
C ARG A 165 -4.10 -5.74 18.08
N VAL A 166 -3.04 -4.93 18.23
CA VAL A 166 -1.65 -5.30 17.95
C VAL A 166 -0.77 -4.90 19.13
N GLU A 167 0.20 -5.74 19.44
CA GLU A 167 1.20 -5.47 20.47
C GLU A 167 2.59 -5.53 19.82
N VAL A 168 3.41 -4.51 20.09
CA VAL A 168 4.77 -4.39 19.55
C VAL A 168 5.74 -4.32 20.73
N MET A 169 6.54 -5.36 20.94
CA MET A 169 7.47 -5.40 22.06
C MET A 169 8.70 -4.54 21.77
N TYR A 170 9.20 -3.81 22.77
CA TYR A 170 10.37 -2.96 22.62
C TYR A 170 11.60 -3.77 22.16
N GLY A 171 11.81 -4.97 22.73
CA GLY A 171 12.91 -5.84 22.34
C GLY A 171 12.85 -6.40 20.90
N ASN A 172 11.74 -6.20 20.18
CA ASN A 172 11.62 -6.61 18.78
C ASN A 172 11.66 -5.42 17.81
N ILE A 173 11.75 -4.19 18.30
CA ILE A 173 11.93 -3.00 17.46
C ILE A 173 13.39 -2.89 17.09
N LYS A 174 13.68 -2.90 15.79
CA LYS A 174 15.01 -2.67 15.24
C LYS A 174 15.23 -1.18 15.01
N HIS A 175 14.25 -0.51 14.40
CA HIS A 175 14.26 0.94 14.19
C HIS A 175 12.90 1.52 14.51
N ALA A 176 12.87 2.66 15.19
CA ALA A 176 11.69 3.45 15.42
C ALA A 176 11.85 4.82 14.75
N PHE A 177 10.88 5.22 13.94
CA PHE A 177 10.92 6.50 13.24
C PHE A 177 9.77 7.39 13.67
N PHE A 178 10.04 8.67 13.78
CA PHE A 178 9.03 9.72 13.91
C PHE A 178 9.19 10.70 12.75
N GLN A 179 8.18 10.76 11.88
CA GLN A 179 8.17 11.70 10.75
C GLN A 179 7.03 12.71 10.94
N PRO A 180 7.35 13.99 11.24
CA PRO A 180 6.35 15.05 11.29
C PRO A 180 5.78 15.32 9.89
N ALA A 181 4.54 15.81 9.85
CA ALA A 181 3.97 16.28 8.59
C ALA A 181 4.54 17.66 8.27
N GLU A 182 5.34 17.77 7.22
CA GLU A 182 5.81 19.04 6.67
C GLU A 182 5.09 19.33 5.35
N ASN A 183 5.43 18.57 4.31
CA ASN A 183 4.77 18.63 3.01
C ASN A 183 3.87 17.41 2.76
N GLU A 184 3.92 16.44 3.66
CA GLU A 184 3.17 15.20 3.63
C GLU A 184 1.79 15.37 4.26
N MET A 185 0.88 14.51 3.81
CA MET A 185 -0.51 14.47 4.27
C MET A 185 -0.68 13.81 5.64
N ILE A 186 0.37 13.18 6.16
CA ILE A 186 0.33 12.37 7.36
C ILE A 186 1.49 12.67 8.30
N THR A 187 1.22 12.60 9.60
CA THR A 187 2.23 12.49 10.65
C THR A 187 2.28 11.04 11.11
N LEU A 188 3.47 10.44 11.23
CA LEU A 188 3.59 9.00 11.47
C LEU A 188 4.64 8.63 12.53
N LEU A 189 4.40 7.47 13.14
CA LEU A 189 5.36 6.65 13.85
C LEU A 189 5.51 5.34 13.10
N HIS A 190 6.74 4.96 12.74
CA HIS A 190 7.01 3.71 12.04
C HIS A 190 7.93 2.83 12.87
N PHE A 191 7.60 1.55 12.99
CA PHE A 191 8.42 0.57 13.66
C PHE A 191 8.83 -0.51 12.67
N HIS A 192 10.13 -0.58 12.41
CA HIS A 192 10.74 -1.67 11.67
C HIS A 192 11.24 -2.72 12.68
N LEU A 193 10.83 -3.97 12.51
CA LEU A 193 11.01 -5.03 13.50
C LEU A 193 12.15 -5.99 13.11
N HIS A 194 12.84 -6.52 14.11
CA HIS A 194 13.80 -7.62 13.91
C HIS A 194 13.09 -8.86 13.35
N ASN A 195 12.03 -9.28 14.01
CA ASN A 195 11.22 -10.43 13.63
C ASN A 195 9.83 -9.99 13.19
N PRO A 196 9.30 -10.57 12.09
CA PRO A 196 7.95 -10.25 11.64
C PRO A 196 6.91 -10.68 12.67
N ILE A 197 5.82 -9.92 12.76
CA ILE A 197 4.64 -10.23 13.58
C ILE A 197 3.39 -10.28 12.71
N MET A 198 2.28 -10.77 13.27
CA MET A 198 0.98 -10.71 12.60
C MET A 198 0.25 -9.44 12.97
N VAL A 199 -0.20 -8.71 11.95
CA VAL A 199 -1.17 -7.63 12.08
C VAL A 199 -2.43 -8.06 11.35
N GLY A 200 -3.46 -8.44 12.11
CA GLY A 200 -4.64 -9.11 11.57
C GLY A 200 -4.26 -10.43 10.87
N LYS A 201 -4.35 -10.43 9.54
CA LYS A 201 -4.03 -11.59 8.68
C LYS A 201 -2.71 -11.45 7.91
N LYS A 202 -2.01 -10.31 8.04
CA LYS A 202 -0.77 -10.05 7.29
C LYS A 202 0.43 -10.23 8.21
N LYS A 203 1.39 -11.06 7.79
CA LYS A 203 2.73 -11.11 8.37
C LYS A 203 3.53 -9.90 7.89
N THR A 204 4.10 -9.11 8.81
CA THR A 204 4.86 -7.90 8.45
C THR A 204 6.04 -7.68 9.38
N LYS A 205 7.13 -7.09 8.86
CA LYS A 205 8.22 -6.51 9.66
C LYS A 205 8.02 -5.03 9.95
N ASP A 206 7.08 -4.39 9.26
CA ASP A 206 6.86 -2.96 9.32
C ASP A 206 5.46 -2.67 9.85
N VAL A 207 5.38 -1.89 10.91
CA VAL A 207 4.13 -1.46 11.53
C VAL A 207 4.17 0.06 11.70
N GLN A 208 3.23 0.73 11.06
CA GLN A 208 3.14 2.19 11.06
C GLN A 208 1.83 2.65 11.68
N PHE A 209 1.91 3.69 12.50
CA PHE A 209 0.77 4.40 13.05
C PHE A 209 0.80 5.84 12.56
N PHE A 210 -0.28 6.32 11.97
CA PHE A 210 -0.30 7.66 11.38
C PHE A 210 -1.63 8.39 11.63
N ALA A 211 -1.57 9.72 11.56
CA ALA A 211 -2.73 10.60 11.59
C ALA A 211 -2.70 11.49 10.34
N GLU A 212 -3.86 11.71 9.73
CA GLU A 212 -4.02 12.57 8.56
C GLU A 212 -4.14 14.03 9.00
N VAL A 213 -3.27 14.89 8.46
CA VAL A 213 -3.20 16.31 8.84
C VAL A 213 -4.05 17.21 7.95
N MET A 214 -4.45 16.74 6.78
CA MET A 214 -5.27 17.48 5.81
C MET A 214 -6.62 16.79 5.63
N GLU A 215 -7.66 17.56 5.33
CA GLU A 215 -8.99 17.03 5.03
C GLU A 215 -9.10 16.82 3.51
N VAL A 216 -9.62 15.67 3.07
CA VAL A 216 -9.93 15.48 1.65
C VAL A 216 -11.11 16.40 1.34
N VAL A 217 -10.83 17.60 0.83
CA VAL A 217 -11.86 18.54 0.39
C VAL A 217 -12.54 17.92 -0.84
N GLN A 218 -13.70 17.29 -0.63
CA GLN A 218 -14.61 17.01 -1.73
C GLN A 218 -15.16 18.35 -2.21
N THR A 219 -14.56 18.88 -3.27
CA THR A 219 -14.98 20.15 -3.86
C THR A 219 -16.37 20.01 -4.47
N VAL A 220 -17.40 20.39 -3.70
CA VAL A 220 -18.72 20.68 -4.25
C VAL A 220 -18.65 22.06 -4.90
N GLY A 221 -18.38 22.10 -6.21
CA GLY A 221 -18.50 23.29 -7.04
C GLY A 221 -17.17 23.95 -7.42
N GLY A 222 -16.76 23.75 -8.67
CA GLY A 222 -15.57 24.34 -9.29
C GLY A 222 -15.68 25.84 -9.57
N SER A 223 -15.83 26.66 -8.53
CA SER A 223 -15.60 28.09 -8.64
C SER A 223 -14.15 28.37 -8.23
N ARG A 224 -13.36 28.95 -9.15
CA ARG A 224 -11.99 29.42 -8.87
C ARG A 224 -12.05 30.48 -7.76
N ARG A 225 -11.88 30.06 -6.51
CA ARG A 225 -11.67 30.99 -5.40
C ARG A 225 -10.29 31.64 -5.57
N SER A 226 -10.24 32.93 -5.28
CA SER A 226 -9.05 33.76 -5.40
C SER A 226 -8.26 33.59 -4.11
N ALA A 227 -6.93 33.44 -4.17
CA ALA A 227 -6.04 33.34 -3.01
C ALA A 227 -6.10 34.50 -1.98
N TYR A 228 -6.96 35.50 -2.23
CA TYR A 228 -7.27 36.62 -1.34
C TYR A 228 -8.72 36.58 -0.81
N ASP A 229 -9.43 35.48 -1.01
CA ASP A 229 -10.74 35.23 -0.42
C ASP A 229 -10.54 34.95 1.08
N PRO A 230 -11.18 35.72 1.98
CA PRO A 230 -11.09 35.49 3.41
C PRO A 230 -11.37 34.05 3.83
N ASP A 231 -12.26 33.35 3.11
CA ASP A 231 -12.64 31.97 3.38
C ASP A 231 -11.49 30.99 3.09
N GLU A 232 -10.70 31.23 2.02
CA GLU A 232 -9.55 30.40 1.64
C GLU A 232 -8.38 30.60 2.60
N ILE A 233 -8.15 31.84 3.03
CA ILE A 233 -7.12 32.17 4.04
C ILE A 233 -7.48 31.55 5.39
N GLU A 234 -8.77 31.55 5.78
CA GLU A 234 -9.23 30.92 7.02
C GLU A 234 -9.09 29.38 6.96
N GLU A 235 -9.35 28.77 5.80
CA GLU A 235 -9.14 27.33 5.59
C GLU A 235 -7.65 26.95 5.70
N GLU A 236 -6.76 27.69 5.04
CA GLU A 236 -5.31 27.46 5.12
C GLU A 236 -4.77 27.62 6.56
N GLN A 237 -5.31 28.59 7.31
CA GLN A 237 -4.95 28.76 8.73
C GLN A 237 -5.43 27.58 9.58
N ARG A 238 -6.66 27.09 9.38
CA ARG A 238 -7.17 25.91 10.08
C ARG A 238 -6.34 24.66 9.79
N GLU A 239 -5.94 24.45 8.55
CA GLU A 239 -5.06 23.33 8.17
C GLU A 239 -3.69 23.42 8.85
N ARG A 240 -3.07 24.62 8.83
CA ARG A 240 -1.78 24.86 9.49
C ARG A 240 -1.85 24.62 11.00
N GLU A 241 -2.93 25.08 11.66
CA GLU A 241 -3.16 24.85 13.08
C GLU A 241 -3.37 23.37 13.41
N ARG A 242 -4.14 22.66 12.58
CA ARG A 242 -4.37 21.21 12.73
C ARG A 242 -3.07 20.43 12.59
N ARG A 243 -2.28 20.70 11.54
CA ARG A 243 -0.96 20.08 11.32
C ARG A 243 -0.03 20.34 12.50
N SER A 244 0.06 21.59 12.96
CA SER A 244 0.90 21.95 14.12
C SER A 244 0.45 21.23 15.41
N LYS A 245 -0.86 21.12 15.62
CA LYS A 245 -1.43 20.40 16.77
C LYS A 245 -1.06 18.92 16.73
N ILE A 246 -1.27 18.23 15.62
CA ILE A 246 -0.97 16.80 15.47
C ILE A 246 0.54 16.54 15.64
N ASN A 247 1.40 17.31 14.96
CA ASN A 247 2.86 17.21 15.13
C ASN A 247 3.28 17.38 16.60
N ARG A 248 2.67 18.32 17.32
CA ARG A 248 2.96 18.55 18.74
C ARG A 248 2.50 17.40 19.64
N GLU A 249 1.35 16.79 19.35
CA GLU A 249 0.85 15.63 20.08
C GLU A 249 1.77 14.41 19.91
N PHE A 250 2.18 14.12 18.67
CA PHE A 250 3.16 13.06 18.38
C PHE A 250 4.49 13.33 19.06
N LYS A 251 5.04 14.54 18.94
CA LYS A 251 6.30 14.91 19.60
C LYS A 251 6.23 14.76 21.12
N SER A 252 5.10 15.11 21.73
CA SER A 252 4.88 14.96 23.18
C SER A 252 4.83 13.48 23.57
N PHE A 253 4.18 12.63 22.76
CA PHE A 253 4.15 11.20 22.95
C PHE A 253 5.55 10.58 22.83
N VAL A 254 6.28 10.87 21.75
CA VAL A 254 7.67 10.43 21.53
C VAL A 254 8.57 10.81 22.71
N SER A 255 8.49 12.05 23.19
CA SER A 255 9.27 12.52 24.34
C SER A 255 8.92 11.75 25.63
N ALA A 256 7.64 11.43 25.83
CA ALA A 256 7.20 10.65 26.98
C ALA A 256 7.68 9.19 26.91
N VAL A 257 7.70 8.59 25.72
CA VAL A 257 8.22 7.23 25.49
C VAL A 257 9.73 7.18 25.69
N HIS A 258 10.49 8.14 25.13
CA HIS A 258 11.92 8.25 25.35
C HIS A 258 12.25 8.32 26.85
N SER A 259 11.50 9.14 27.60
CA SER A 259 11.63 9.23 29.05
C SER A 259 11.32 7.92 29.79
N LEU A 260 10.56 6.99 29.20
CA LEU A 260 10.33 5.65 29.76
C LEU A 260 11.52 4.72 29.47
N TRP A 261 12.02 4.75 28.23
CA TRP A 261 13.18 3.95 27.81
C TRP A 261 14.45 4.29 28.60
N GLU A 262 14.69 5.57 28.91
CA GLU A 262 15.84 5.99 29.71
C GLU A 262 15.74 5.59 31.20
N LYS A 263 14.52 5.50 31.76
CA LYS A 263 14.33 5.24 33.19
C LYS A 263 14.50 3.78 33.57
N ASP A 264 14.15 2.88 32.66
CA ASP A 264 14.26 1.44 32.89
C ASP A 264 15.63 0.95 32.43
N ARG A 265 16.42 0.39 33.35
CA ARG A 265 17.78 -0.08 33.08
C ARG A 265 17.83 -1.21 32.05
N GLU A 266 16.79 -2.05 31.99
CA GLU A 266 16.75 -3.13 31.01
C GLU A 266 16.37 -2.60 29.62
N LEU A 267 15.55 -1.55 29.53
CA LEU A 267 15.22 -0.89 28.26
C LEU A 267 16.33 0.00 27.75
N ALA A 268 17.07 0.66 28.66
CA ALA A 268 18.24 1.46 28.31
C ALA A 268 19.33 0.62 27.61
N ARG A 269 19.34 -0.71 27.77
CA ARG A 269 20.23 -1.61 27.03
C ARG A 269 19.83 -1.81 25.57
N LEU A 270 18.58 -1.54 25.21
CA LEU A 270 18.08 -1.72 23.85
C LEU A 270 18.47 -0.55 22.94
N ASP A 271 18.96 0.56 23.50
CA ASP A 271 19.39 1.76 22.77
C ASP A 271 18.32 2.26 21.78
N LEU A 272 17.06 2.22 22.22
CA LEU A 272 15.94 2.64 21.40
C LEU A 272 15.84 4.16 21.38
N GLU A 273 15.85 4.72 20.19
CA GLU A 273 15.55 6.12 19.93
C GLU A 273 14.59 6.27 18.74
N PHE A 274 13.90 7.40 18.68
CA PHE A 274 13.07 7.73 17.53
C PHE A 274 13.89 8.55 16.53
N ASP A 275 14.26 7.91 15.42
CA ASP A 275 14.93 8.55 14.30
C ASP A 275 13.98 9.48 13.56
N VAL A 276 14.47 10.66 13.18
CA VAL A 276 13.74 11.65 12.39
C VAL A 276 14.42 11.78 11.01
N PRO A 277 13.69 11.61 9.89
CA PRO A 277 14.28 11.75 8.55
C PRO A 277 14.84 13.15 8.27
N PHE A 278 16.03 13.21 7.70
CA PHE A 278 16.71 14.45 7.29
C PHE A 278 16.23 14.89 5.90
N ARG A 279 15.09 15.57 5.86
CA ARG A 279 14.43 15.98 4.61
C ARG A 279 15.36 16.70 3.63
N GLU A 280 16.26 17.54 4.13
CA GLU A 280 17.20 18.33 3.30
C GLU A 280 18.18 17.47 2.50
N LEU A 281 18.43 16.24 2.96
CA LEU A 281 19.29 15.25 2.29
C LEU A 281 18.49 14.25 1.44
N GLY A 282 17.16 14.40 1.38
CA GLY A 282 16.30 13.50 0.63
C GLY A 282 16.40 13.72 -0.88
N PHE A 283 16.13 12.66 -1.64
CA PHE A 283 16.15 12.67 -3.10
C PHE A 283 15.00 11.82 -3.65
N HIS A 284 14.63 12.08 -4.90
CA HIS A 284 13.62 11.27 -5.59
C HIS A 284 14.25 10.06 -6.28
N GLY A 285 13.54 8.93 -6.26
CA GLY A 285 13.94 7.71 -6.96
C GLY A 285 12.79 6.70 -6.99
N VAL A 286 12.97 5.59 -7.69
CA VAL A 286 11.98 4.52 -7.84
C VAL A 286 12.51 3.28 -7.10
N PRO A 287 12.19 3.10 -5.80
CA PRO A 287 12.61 1.92 -5.05
C PRO A 287 11.76 0.68 -5.37
N HIS A 288 10.56 0.90 -5.91
CA HIS A 288 9.57 -0.14 -6.21
C HIS A 288 8.95 0.10 -7.59
N LYS A 289 7.70 0.57 -7.67
CA LYS A 289 6.98 0.78 -8.94
C LYS A 289 6.78 2.25 -9.29
N SER A 290 6.80 3.14 -8.30
CA SER A 290 6.56 4.58 -8.46
C SER A 290 7.73 5.40 -7.95
N SER A 291 7.86 6.62 -8.46
CA SER A 291 8.81 7.59 -7.93
C SER A 291 8.35 8.04 -6.55
N ALA A 292 9.25 7.94 -5.57
CA ALA A 292 9.02 8.31 -4.19
C ALA A 292 10.16 9.20 -3.69
N PHE A 293 9.90 9.95 -2.61
CA PHE A 293 10.90 10.79 -1.97
C PHE A 293 11.59 10.00 -0.84
N ILE A 294 12.83 9.61 -1.09
CA ILE A 294 13.63 8.78 -0.20
C ILE A 294 14.49 9.70 0.66
N VAL A 295 14.53 9.43 1.97
CA VAL A 295 15.16 10.33 2.94
C VAL A 295 16.10 9.54 3.85
N PRO A 296 17.34 10.00 4.05
CA PRO A 296 18.22 9.40 5.04
C PRO A 296 17.81 9.81 6.47
N THR A 297 18.14 8.95 7.42
CA THR A 297 18.06 9.15 8.88
C THR A 297 19.47 8.94 9.44
N VAL A 298 19.61 8.87 10.77
CA VAL A 298 20.93 8.62 11.40
C VAL A 298 21.48 7.26 10.98
N ASN A 299 20.65 6.22 11.00
CA ASN A 299 21.10 4.83 10.80
C ASN A 299 20.46 4.14 9.60
N CYS A 300 19.50 4.78 8.93
CA CYS A 300 18.73 4.18 7.85
C CYS A 300 18.54 5.10 6.63
N LEU A 301 18.30 4.51 5.46
CA LEU A 301 17.68 5.18 4.30
C LEU A 301 16.23 4.70 4.20
N VAL A 302 15.26 5.63 4.17
CA VAL A 302 13.84 5.29 4.33
C VAL A 302 12.91 5.98 3.33
N GLU A 303 11.79 5.31 3.05
CA GLU A 303 10.57 5.86 2.45
C GLU A 303 9.40 5.28 3.26
N LEU A 304 8.69 6.16 3.96
CA LEU A 304 7.67 5.77 4.96
C LEU A 304 6.28 6.30 4.63
N ILE A 305 6.11 7.06 3.55
CA ILE A 305 4.84 7.71 3.23
C ILE A 305 3.95 6.78 2.41
N GLU A 306 4.54 6.13 1.41
CA GLU A 306 3.86 5.20 0.52
C GLU A 306 4.15 3.74 0.91
N VAL A 307 3.31 2.83 0.42
CA VAL A 307 3.47 1.39 0.62
C VAL A 307 3.73 0.78 -0.77
N PRO A 308 4.71 -0.13 -0.92
CA PRO A 308 5.53 -0.74 0.12
C PRO A 308 6.58 0.20 0.71
N PHE A 309 6.78 0.10 2.02
CA PHE A 309 7.75 0.91 2.75
C PHE A 309 9.18 0.49 2.40
N LEU A 310 10.08 1.47 2.35
CA LEU A 310 11.51 1.23 2.23
C LEU A 310 12.19 1.50 3.57
N VAL A 311 12.89 0.50 4.11
CA VAL A 311 13.76 0.67 5.28
C VAL A 311 15.07 -0.08 5.05
N VAL A 312 16.15 0.68 4.81
CA VAL A 312 17.50 0.14 4.62
C VAL A 312 18.35 0.51 5.81
N THR A 313 18.79 -0.49 6.57
CA THR A 313 19.75 -0.28 7.67
C THR A 313 21.16 -0.10 7.11
N LEU A 314 21.77 1.06 7.33
CA LEU A 314 23.06 1.40 6.72
C LEU A 314 24.19 0.47 7.18
N ASN A 315 24.16 0.02 8.44
CA ASN A 315 25.14 -0.93 8.98
C ASN A 315 25.10 -2.32 8.32
N GLU A 316 24.03 -2.66 7.59
CA GLU A 316 23.89 -3.93 6.87
C GLU A 316 24.30 -3.82 5.40
N VAL A 317 24.63 -2.61 4.93
CA VAL A 317 25.13 -2.37 3.57
C VAL A 317 26.61 -2.76 3.51
N GLU A 318 26.97 -3.52 2.49
CA GLU A 318 28.35 -3.88 2.17
C GLU A 318 28.96 -2.85 1.22
N ILE A 319 28.34 -2.66 0.05
CA ILE A 319 28.73 -1.64 -0.93
C ILE A 319 27.50 -1.04 -1.62
N VAL A 320 27.71 0.08 -2.28
CA VAL A 320 26.73 0.69 -3.20
C VAL A 320 27.34 0.81 -4.59
N ASN A 321 26.61 0.46 -5.64
CA ASN A 321 27.02 0.74 -7.02
C ASN A 321 26.05 1.74 -7.65
N LEU A 322 26.59 2.83 -8.15
CA LEU A 322 25.85 3.84 -8.90
C LEU A 322 25.91 3.47 -10.38
N GLU A 323 24.82 2.92 -10.90
CA GLU A 323 24.73 2.41 -12.26
C GLU A 323 24.20 3.47 -13.23
N ARG A 324 24.55 3.33 -14.51
CA ARG A 324 24.19 4.26 -15.59
C ARG A 324 24.70 5.68 -15.36
N VAL A 325 25.79 5.84 -14.61
CA VAL A 325 26.46 7.12 -14.43
C VAL A 325 27.30 7.41 -15.67
N GLY A 326 26.99 8.49 -16.39
CA GLY A 326 27.70 8.86 -17.61
C GLY A 326 27.21 10.17 -18.22
N LEU A 327 28.00 10.74 -19.12
CA LEU A 327 27.68 11.99 -19.81
C LEU A 327 26.41 11.84 -20.66
N GLY A 328 25.44 12.74 -20.44
CA GLY A 328 24.17 12.78 -21.19
C GLY A 328 23.00 12.01 -20.57
N GLN A 329 23.24 11.24 -19.49
CA GLN A 329 22.16 10.59 -18.75
C GLN A 329 21.48 11.58 -17.80
N LYS A 330 20.14 11.61 -17.83
CA LYS A 330 19.32 12.46 -16.93
C LYS A 330 19.09 11.81 -15.57
N THR A 331 19.23 10.49 -15.51
CA THR A 331 18.99 9.68 -14.32
C THR A 331 20.03 8.58 -14.22
N PHE A 332 20.32 8.16 -12.99
CA PHE A 332 21.16 7.00 -12.68
C PHE A 332 20.40 6.05 -11.75
N ASP A 333 20.92 4.84 -11.55
CA ASP A 333 20.36 3.90 -10.56
C ASP A 333 21.34 3.66 -9.43
N MET A 334 20.82 3.23 -8.29
CA MET A 334 21.61 2.85 -7.14
C MET A 334 21.30 1.41 -6.74
N ALA A 335 22.30 0.55 -6.85
CA ALA A 335 22.24 -0.83 -6.38
C ALA A 335 22.92 -0.93 -5.00
N ILE A 336 22.15 -1.36 -3.99
CA ILE A 336 22.60 -1.53 -2.62
C ILE A 336 22.83 -3.02 -2.36
N VAL A 337 24.08 -3.39 -2.17
CA VAL A 337 24.49 -4.76 -1.84
C VAL A 337 24.59 -4.88 -0.33
N PHE A 338 23.98 -5.91 0.24
CA PHE A 338 24.00 -6.15 1.68
C PHE A 338 25.13 -7.11 2.07
N LYS A 339 25.54 -7.05 3.34
CA LYS A 339 26.53 -7.96 3.95
C LYS A 339 26.11 -9.42 3.92
N ASP A 340 24.80 -9.66 3.97
CA ASP A 340 24.23 -10.99 3.75
C ASP A 340 24.01 -11.20 2.25
N PHE A 341 24.94 -11.86 1.57
CA PHE A 341 24.85 -12.12 0.13
C PHE A 341 23.70 -13.06 -0.27
N LYS A 342 23.01 -13.68 0.68
CA LYS A 342 21.76 -14.42 0.41
C LYS A 342 20.56 -13.49 0.22
N ARG A 343 20.67 -12.24 0.68
CA ARG A 343 19.64 -11.22 0.48
C ARG A 343 19.81 -10.62 -0.91
N ASP A 344 18.71 -10.51 -1.64
CA ASP A 344 18.71 -9.85 -2.94
C ASP A 344 19.15 -8.37 -2.84
N VAL A 345 19.86 -7.92 -3.87
CA VAL A 345 20.27 -6.52 -4.02
C VAL A 345 19.04 -5.64 -4.13
N LEU A 346 19.02 -4.58 -3.32
CA LEU A 346 17.98 -3.56 -3.41
C LEU A 346 18.38 -2.54 -4.48
N ARG A 347 17.48 -2.27 -5.42
CA ARG A 347 17.67 -1.24 -6.44
C ARG A 347 16.78 -0.04 -6.20
N ILE A 348 17.33 1.15 -6.39
CA ILE A 348 16.59 2.40 -6.48
C ILE A 348 16.88 2.97 -7.84
N ASP A 349 15.89 2.90 -8.73
CA ASP A 349 16.06 3.28 -10.12
C ASP A 349 15.69 4.76 -10.36
N ALA A 350 16.10 5.29 -11.51
CA ALA A 350 15.68 6.59 -12.03
C ALA A 350 15.90 7.79 -11.07
N ILE A 351 17.02 7.79 -10.34
CA ILE A 351 17.43 8.91 -9.48
C ILE A 351 17.90 10.07 -10.38
N PRO A 352 17.40 11.30 -10.21
CA PRO A 352 17.85 12.44 -11.02
C PRO A 352 19.36 12.68 -10.90
N SER A 353 20.04 12.90 -12.02
CA SER A 353 21.50 13.15 -12.03
C SER A 353 21.90 14.41 -11.26
N THR A 354 20.98 15.34 -11.04
CA THR A 354 21.17 16.50 -10.15
C THR A 354 21.38 16.13 -8.68
N SER A 355 20.98 14.93 -8.26
CA SER A 355 21.17 14.40 -6.90
C SER A 355 22.40 13.50 -6.79
N LEU A 356 23.18 13.33 -7.86
CA LEU A 356 24.33 12.42 -7.86
C LEU A 356 25.40 12.83 -6.85
N ASP A 357 25.81 14.10 -6.89
CA ASP A 357 26.86 14.61 -6.00
C ASP A 357 26.43 14.56 -4.53
N SER A 358 25.18 14.93 -4.23
CA SER A 358 24.64 14.86 -2.86
C SER A 358 24.54 13.42 -2.35
N VAL A 359 24.17 12.46 -3.19
CA VAL A 359 24.17 11.03 -2.83
C VAL A 359 25.60 10.53 -2.57
N LYS A 360 26.58 10.91 -3.39
CA LYS A 360 28.00 10.55 -3.18
C LYS A 360 28.55 11.14 -1.88
N GLU A 361 28.28 12.42 -1.61
CA GLU A 361 28.67 13.07 -0.36
C GLU A 361 28.04 12.39 0.86
N TRP A 362 26.76 12.03 0.77
CA TRP A 362 26.06 11.28 1.81
C TRP A 362 26.70 9.90 2.04
N LEU A 363 26.93 9.11 1.00
CA LEU A 363 27.58 7.79 1.10
C LEU A 363 28.97 7.89 1.76
N ASN A 364 29.76 8.90 1.37
CA ASN A 364 31.05 9.18 2.00
C ASN A 364 30.91 9.54 3.48
N SER A 365 29.94 10.39 3.84
CA SER A 365 29.70 10.79 5.24
C SER A 365 29.32 9.61 6.14
N MET A 366 28.64 8.60 5.57
CA MET A 366 28.25 7.37 6.26
C MET A 366 29.31 6.26 6.18
N ASN A 367 30.49 6.55 5.59
CA ASN A 367 31.57 5.59 5.37
C ASN A 367 31.11 4.33 4.60
N ILE A 368 30.23 4.50 3.62
CA ILE A 368 29.77 3.44 2.73
C ILE A 368 30.59 3.55 1.44
N LYS A 369 31.33 2.48 1.12
CA LYS A 369 32.09 2.42 -0.14
C LYS A 369 31.11 2.35 -1.30
N TYR A 370 31.32 3.20 -2.30
CA TYR A 370 30.57 3.15 -3.55
C TYR A 370 31.46 3.03 -4.77
N TYR A 371 30.86 2.52 -5.84
CA TYR A 371 31.43 2.39 -7.18
C TYR A 371 30.52 3.04 -8.21
N GLU A 372 31.06 3.33 -9.40
CA GLU A 372 30.31 3.91 -10.51
C GLU A 372 30.42 3.01 -11.72
N SER A 373 29.28 2.70 -12.34
CA SER A 373 29.19 1.83 -13.51
C SER A 373 28.40 2.52 -14.61
N ARG A 374 28.84 2.39 -15.86
CA ARG A 374 28.12 2.93 -17.02
C ARG A 374 26.92 2.07 -17.43
N LEU A 375 26.92 0.80 -17.03
CA LEU A 375 25.91 -0.20 -17.36
C LEU A 375 25.25 -0.75 -16.08
N ASN A 376 24.08 -1.36 -16.23
CA ASN A 376 23.48 -2.15 -15.15
C ASN A 376 24.15 -3.52 -15.07
N LEU A 377 24.47 -3.98 -13.86
CA LEU A 377 25.16 -5.24 -13.65
C LEU A 377 24.18 -6.37 -13.32
N SER A 378 24.57 -7.61 -13.66
CA SER A 378 23.83 -8.82 -13.27
C SER A 378 24.21 -9.26 -11.85
N TRP A 379 23.70 -8.54 -10.85
CA TRP A 379 24.02 -8.76 -9.44
C TRP A 379 23.77 -10.19 -8.96
N LYS A 380 22.72 -10.85 -9.46
CA LYS A 380 22.40 -12.23 -9.10
C LYS A 380 23.52 -13.19 -9.47
N ALA A 381 24.06 -13.07 -10.68
CA ALA A 381 25.19 -13.90 -11.14
C ALA A 381 26.46 -13.57 -10.36
N ILE A 382 26.75 -12.28 -10.14
CA ILE A 382 27.92 -11.82 -9.37
C ILE A 382 27.88 -12.39 -7.95
N LEU A 383 26.77 -12.21 -7.22
CA LEU A 383 26.65 -12.71 -5.86
C LEU A 383 26.69 -14.24 -5.77
N GLN A 384 26.11 -14.95 -6.74
CA GLN A 384 26.20 -16.42 -6.81
C GLN A 384 27.65 -16.88 -6.96
N ASN A 385 28.43 -16.24 -7.84
CA ASN A 385 29.85 -16.55 -8.01
C ASN A 385 30.64 -16.29 -6.71
N ILE A 386 30.43 -15.15 -6.06
CA ILE A 386 31.07 -14.80 -4.78
C ILE A 386 30.71 -15.82 -3.69
N MET A 387 29.45 -16.25 -3.63
CA MET A 387 29.01 -17.26 -2.67
C MET A 387 29.57 -18.66 -2.95
N SER A 388 29.92 -18.96 -4.19
CA SER A 388 30.50 -20.25 -4.59
C SER A 388 31.98 -20.38 -4.22
N ASP A 389 32.74 -19.29 -4.32
CA ASP A 389 34.15 -19.23 -3.93
C ASP A 389 34.55 -17.86 -3.32
N PRO A 390 34.30 -17.68 -2.00
CA PRO A 390 34.64 -16.44 -1.31
C PRO A 390 36.16 -16.19 -1.18
N GLU A 391 36.98 -17.25 -1.19
CA GLU A 391 38.44 -17.12 -1.03
C GLU A 391 39.08 -16.59 -2.31
N ALA A 392 38.66 -17.10 -3.47
CA ALA A 392 39.08 -16.57 -4.77
C ALA A 392 38.68 -15.11 -4.92
N PHE A 393 37.44 -14.75 -4.57
CA PHE A 393 36.98 -13.36 -4.62
C PHE A 393 37.89 -12.41 -3.83
N LEU A 394 38.30 -12.79 -2.61
CA LEU A 394 39.22 -11.97 -1.81
C LEU A 394 40.64 -11.93 -2.38
N ALA A 395 41.12 -13.03 -2.97
CA ALA A 395 42.43 -13.10 -3.60
C ALA A 395 42.53 -12.22 -4.86
N ASP A 396 41.43 -12.11 -5.61
CA ASP A 396 41.33 -11.33 -6.85
C ASP A 396 41.07 -9.82 -6.62
N GLY A 397 41.18 -9.36 -5.36
CA GLY A 397 41.00 -7.94 -5.01
C GLY A 397 39.57 -7.56 -4.64
N GLY A 398 38.68 -8.53 -4.44
CA GLY A 398 37.33 -8.30 -3.93
C GLY A 398 36.50 -7.43 -4.86
N TRP A 399 36.00 -6.30 -4.35
CA TRP A 399 35.14 -5.38 -5.11
C TRP A 399 35.88 -4.51 -6.14
N GLU A 400 37.19 -4.67 -6.30
CA GLU A 400 37.99 -3.80 -7.17
C GLU A 400 37.67 -3.96 -8.66
N PHE A 401 37.06 -5.08 -9.08
CA PHE A 401 36.57 -5.24 -10.45
C PHE A 401 35.49 -4.21 -10.85
N LEU A 402 34.85 -3.55 -9.88
CA LEU A 402 33.89 -2.47 -10.11
C LEU A 402 34.58 -1.12 -10.35
N ASN A 403 35.88 -1.00 -10.09
CA ASN A 403 36.66 0.22 -10.25
C ASN A 403 37.17 0.35 -11.71
N LEU A 404 36.24 0.55 -12.64
CA LEU A 404 36.56 0.60 -14.08
C LEU A 404 37.46 1.79 -14.48
N GLU A 405 37.57 2.84 -13.66
CA GLU A 405 38.47 3.98 -13.94
C GLU A 405 39.95 3.71 -13.59
N ALA A 406 40.24 2.75 -12.71
CA ALA A 406 41.62 2.35 -12.42
C ALA A 406 42.25 1.57 -13.58
N SER A 407 41.43 0.88 -14.40
CA SER A 407 41.90 0.12 -15.56
C SER A 407 42.11 0.97 -16.82
N ASP A 408 41.61 2.21 -16.85
CA ASP A 408 41.67 3.11 -18.01
C ASP A 408 42.79 4.18 -17.90
N SER A 409 43.51 4.24 -16.77
CA SER A 409 44.56 5.25 -16.49
C SER A 409 46.01 4.72 -16.53
N GLU A 410 46.24 3.42 -16.70
CA GLU A 410 47.57 2.88 -16.97
C GLU A 410 47.64 2.45 -18.44
N GLY A 411 48.06 3.38 -19.29
CA GLY A 411 48.49 3.05 -20.63
C GLY A 411 49.80 2.27 -20.59
N ASP A 412 49.71 0.94 -20.62
CA ASP A 412 50.73 0.08 -21.19
C ASP A 412 50.05 -1.06 -21.96
N GLU A 413 50.42 -1.21 -23.23
CA GLU A 413 49.96 -2.27 -24.10
C GLU A 413 50.54 -3.61 -23.62
N SER A 414 49.86 -4.38 -22.79
CA SER A 414 50.03 -5.85 -22.75
C SER A 414 49.01 -6.59 -21.88
N GLU A 415 48.44 -7.63 -22.51
CA GLU A 415 47.59 -8.72 -22.01
C GLU A 415 46.10 -8.42 -21.80
N GLU A 416 45.33 -8.78 -22.83
CA GLU A 416 43.89 -9.03 -22.79
C GLU A 416 43.54 -9.91 -21.59
N SER A 417 43.06 -9.29 -20.51
CA SER A 417 42.30 -9.98 -19.47
C SER A 417 40.83 -9.99 -19.88
N GLN A 418 40.24 -11.17 -19.79
CA GLN A 418 38.93 -11.55 -20.32
C GLN A 418 37.81 -10.55 -20.01
N ALA A 419 37.56 -9.63 -20.94
CA ALA A 419 36.24 -9.10 -21.15
C ALA A 419 35.33 -10.27 -21.54
N TYR A 420 34.29 -10.52 -20.76
CA TYR A 420 33.33 -11.58 -21.01
C TYR A 420 32.55 -11.29 -22.30
N GLU A 421 33.04 -11.78 -23.43
CA GLU A 421 32.29 -11.91 -24.68
C GLU A 421 31.64 -13.30 -24.75
N PRO A 422 30.33 -13.39 -25.02
CA PRO A 422 29.68 -14.67 -25.24
C PRO A 422 30.12 -15.20 -26.61
N SER A 423 30.92 -16.26 -26.63
CA SER A 423 31.37 -16.89 -27.86
C SER A 423 30.23 -17.65 -28.55
N ASP A 424 29.78 -17.12 -29.69
CA ASP A 424 29.06 -17.85 -30.74
C ASP A 424 29.97 -18.92 -31.37
N LEU A 425 29.51 -20.18 -31.39
CA LEU A 425 29.72 -21.17 -32.47
C LEU A 425 28.87 -22.44 -32.19
N GLU A 426 27.69 -22.48 -32.84
CA GLU A 426 27.09 -23.53 -33.70
C GLU A 426 27.50 -25.02 -33.46
N GLU A 427 26.65 -26.05 -33.52
CA GLU A 427 25.33 -26.24 -34.12
C GLU A 427 24.74 -27.61 -33.65
N ALA A 428 23.40 -27.70 -33.64
CA ALA A 428 22.57 -28.89 -33.86
C ALA A 428 22.60 -30.09 -32.88
N ALA A 429 21.70 -30.06 -31.90
CA ALA A 429 20.88 -31.22 -31.57
C ALA A 429 19.44 -30.75 -31.34
N SER A 430 18.56 -31.15 -32.25
CA SER A 430 17.11 -31.01 -32.14
C SER A 430 16.60 -31.79 -30.92
N ASP A 431 15.91 -31.12 -30.01
CA ASP A 431 14.75 -31.71 -29.37
C ASP A 431 13.72 -30.61 -29.05
N ASP A 432 12.50 -30.93 -29.45
CA ASP A 432 11.26 -30.19 -29.33
C ASP A 432 10.80 -30.30 -27.87
N ASP A 433 10.63 -29.19 -27.15
CA ASP A 433 9.79 -29.18 -25.94
C ASP A 433 9.39 -27.73 -25.56
N ASP A 434 8.07 -27.52 -25.57
CA ASP A 434 7.33 -26.31 -25.26
C ASP A 434 7.60 -25.79 -23.83
N ASP A 435 8.10 -24.55 -23.73
CA ASP A 435 8.20 -23.80 -22.47
C ASP A 435 7.07 -22.75 -22.41
N GLU A 436 5.86 -23.18 -22.00
CA GLU A 436 4.83 -22.27 -21.49
C GLU A 436 5.20 -21.87 -20.06
N SER A 437 5.94 -20.78 -19.94
CA SER A 437 6.21 -20.08 -18.68
C SER A 437 4.95 -19.32 -18.24
N GLU A 438 4.16 -19.96 -17.36
CA GLU A 438 3.08 -19.29 -16.62
C GLU A 438 3.69 -18.34 -15.58
N ASP A 439 3.70 -17.06 -15.94
CA ASP A 439 4.03 -15.91 -15.11
C ASP A 439 3.15 -15.86 -13.84
N ASP A 440 3.80 -15.61 -12.71
CA ASP A 440 3.19 -15.48 -11.38
C ASP A 440 2.46 -14.13 -11.31
N GLU A 441 1.25 -14.09 -11.88
CA GLU A 441 0.37 -12.94 -11.84
C GLU A 441 -0.09 -12.68 -10.39
N SER A 442 0.57 -11.69 -9.79
CA SER A 442 0.10 -10.97 -8.61
C SER A 442 -1.38 -10.61 -8.75
N VAL A 443 -2.19 -11.17 -7.87
CA VAL A 443 -3.64 -10.93 -7.78
C VAL A 443 -3.89 -9.46 -7.42
N VAL A 444 -4.02 -8.62 -8.44
CA VAL A 444 -4.66 -7.31 -8.36
C VAL A 444 -6.17 -7.53 -8.20
N ASP A 445 -6.70 -6.95 -7.14
CA ASP A 445 -8.12 -6.90 -6.81
C ASP A 445 -8.80 -5.90 -7.76
N SER A 446 -9.25 -6.40 -8.90
CA SER A 446 -10.21 -5.68 -9.77
C SER A 446 -11.58 -6.27 -9.51
N GLU A 447 -12.37 -5.57 -8.70
CA GLU A 447 -13.80 -5.82 -8.52
C GLU A 447 -14.53 -5.45 -9.82
N GLU A 448 -14.80 -6.44 -10.68
CA GLU A 448 -15.78 -6.34 -11.76
C GLU A 448 -16.96 -7.25 -11.40
N GLU A 449 -17.98 -6.67 -10.77
CA GLU A 449 -19.28 -7.30 -10.56
C GLU A 449 -20.09 -7.18 -11.86
N GLY A 450 -20.11 -8.28 -12.63
CA GLY A 450 -21.17 -8.55 -13.60
C GLY A 450 -22.28 -9.36 -12.93
N GLY A 451 -23.38 -8.69 -12.60
CA GLY A 451 -24.62 -9.29 -12.07
C GLY A 451 -25.83 -8.85 -12.88
N GLU A 452 -26.21 -9.72 -13.81
CA GLU A 452 -27.53 -10.02 -14.41
C GLU A 452 -28.72 -9.07 -14.15
N GLU A 453 -29.21 -8.54 -15.27
CA GLU A 453 -30.58 -8.16 -15.65
C GLU A 453 -31.71 -8.46 -14.64
N GLU A 454 -32.18 -7.42 -13.94
CA GLU A 454 -33.61 -7.29 -13.60
C GLU A 454 -34.22 -6.18 -14.47
N SER A 455 -35.29 -6.53 -15.15
CA SER A 455 -36.12 -5.70 -16.01
C SER A 455 -36.88 -4.63 -15.21
N GLU A 456 -36.50 -3.37 -15.37
CA GLU A 456 -37.34 -2.21 -15.02
C GLU A 456 -37.45 -1.30 -16.24
N GLU A 457 -38.69 -1.03 -16.66
CA GLU A 457 -39.02 -0.12 -17.76
C GLU A 457 -38.67 1.32 -17.32
N GLU A 458 -37.54 1.85 -17.79
CA GLU A 458 -37.21 3.27 -17.64
C GLU A 458 -38.09 4.11 -18.57
N GLU A 459 -39.05 4.84 -17.98
CA GLU A 459 -39.66 6.01 -18.58
C GLU A 459 -38.57 7.02 -18.96
N GLU A 460 -38.43 7.28 -20.26
CA GLU A 460 -37.60 8.35 -20.81
C GLU A 460 -37.88 9.68 -20.07
N GLY A 461 -36.91 10.12 -19.27
CA GLY A 461 -36.97 11.40 -18.59
C GLY A 461 -37.02 12.57 -19.60
N PRO A 462 -37.73 13.66 -19.27
CA PRO A 462 -37.87 14.80 -20.17
C PRO A 462 -36.50 15.41 -20.49
N THR A 463 -36.28 15.70 -21.77
CA THR A 463 -35.01 16.26 -22.24
C THR A 463 -34.77 17.66 -21.67
N TRP A 464 -33.50 18.09 -21.64
CA TRP A 464 -33.10 19.41 -21.13
C TRP A 464 -33.91 20.57 -21.75
N ASP A 465 -34.27 20.44 -23.02
CA ASP A 465 -35.10 21.41 -23.74
C ASP A 465 -36.54 21.47 -23.17
N GLU A 466 -37.10 20.35 -22.72
CA GLU A 466 -38.42 20.30 -22.07
C GLU A 466 -38.39 20.88 -20.66
N LEU A 467 -37.29 20.70 -19.93
CA LEU A 467 -37.08 21.29 -18.60
C LEU A 467 -36.89 22.81 -18.69
N GLU A 468 -36.14 23.32 -19.67
CA GLU A 468 -36.01 24.76 -19.93
C GLU A 468 -37.36 25.37 -20.36
N ALA A 469 -38.10 24.69 -21.24
CA ALA A 469 -39.42 25.15 -21.66
C ALA A 469 -40.45 25.15 -20.52
N LYS A 470 -40.33 24.25 -19.54
CA LYS A 470 -41.18 24.20 -18.34
C LYS A 470 -40.82 25.30 -17.35
N ALA A 471 -39.54 25.54 -17.11
CA ALA A 471 -39.06 26.64 -16.26
C ALA A 471 -39.47 28.01 -16.83
N LEU A 472 -39.34 28.21 -18.14
CA LEU A 472 -39.75 29.46 -18.81
C LEU A 472 -41.28 29.68 -18.74
N ARG A 473 -42.07 28.60 -18.71
CA ARG A 473 -43.53 28.67 -18.59
C ARG A 473 -43.98 29.00 -17.16
N GLU A 474 -43.32 28.43 -16.16
CA GLU A 474 -43.56 28.74 -14.73
C GLU A 474 -43.14 30.18 -14.36
N ASP A 475 -42.04 30.69 -14.92
CA ASP A 475 -41.65 32.10 -14.72
C ASP A 475 -42.62 33.07 -15.40
N ARG A 476 -43.21 32.68 -16.54
CA ARG A 476 -44.26 33.47 -17.20
C ARG A 476 -45.58 33.46 -16.42
N GLU A 477 -45.96 32.32 -15.85
CA GLU A 477 -47.17 32.21 -15.01
C GLU A 477 -47.01 32.94 -13.67
N LYS A 478 -45.84 32.88 -13.02
CA LYS A 478 -45.55 33.66 -11.80
C LYS A 478 -45.49 35.17 -12.06
N GLY A 479 -45.08 35.59 -13.27
CA GLY A 479 -45.16 36.98 -13.71
C GLY A 479 -46.61 37.47 -13.83
N GLU A 480 -47.51 36.65 -14.36
CA GLU A 480 -48.92 36.99 -14.59
C GLU A 480 -49.82 36.89 -13.34
N GLU A 481 -49.42 36.09 -12.33
CA GLU A 481 -50.15 35.97 -11.06
C GLU A 481 -49.91 37.14 -10.10
N SER A 482 -48.85 37.92 -10.31
CA SER A 482 -48.52 39.10 -9.48
C SER A 482 -49.32 40.36 -9.86
N ASP A 483 -50.12 40.32 -10.94
CA ASP A 483 -50.81 41.49 -11.52
C ASP A 483 -52.36 41.43 -11.45
N ARG A 484 -52.92 40.54 -10.61
CA ARG A 484 -54.38 40.45 -10.36
C ARG A 484 -54.71 40.63 -8.88
N GLY A 485 -54.65 41.88 -8.40
CA GLY A 485 -55.09 42.24 -7.05
C GLY A 485 -55.16 43.75 -6.77
N GLY A 486 -56.12 44.47 -7.37
CA GLY A 486 -56.84 45.57 -6.70
C GLY A 486 -56.32 47.02 -6.80
N SER A 487 -56.57 47.65 -7.95
CA SER A 487 -57.14 49.01 -8.18
C SER A 487 -56.87 50.18 -7.22
N GLY A 488 -56.36 51.31 -7.74
CA GLY A 488 -56.46 52.62 -7.07
C GLY A 488 -55.77 53.83 -7.72
N SER A 489 -56.25 54.26 -8.91
CA SER A 489 -56.18 55.62 -9.50
C SER A 489 -54.85 56.39 -9.67
N GLY A 490 -54.48 56.64 -10.93
CA GLY A 490 -54.38 58.02 -11.44
C GLY A 490 -53.00 58.59 -11.79
N GLY A 491 -52.73 58.78 -13.09
CA GLY A 491 -52.10 60.01 -13.58
C GLY A 491 -50.57 60.06 -13.76
N ARG A 492 -50.12 59.61 -14.93
CA ARG A 492 -48.95 60.04 -15.75
C ARG A 492 -48.45 61.51 -15.59
N PRO A 493 -47.27 61.92 -16.14
CA PRO A 493 -46.09 61.15 -16.61
C PRO A 493 -44.70 61.85 -16.44
N MET A 494 -43.67 61.22 -17.04
CA MET A 494 -42.47 61.77 -17.71
C MET A 494 -41.21 62.06 -16.88
N GLY A 495 -40.06 61.55 -17.39
CA GLY A 495 -38.76 62.17 -17.16
C GLY A 495 -37.54 61.26 -17.35
N LYS A 496 -37.08 61.11 -18.60
CA LYS A 496 -35.80 60.53 -19.01
C LYS A 496 -34.59 61.20 -18.34
N GLY A 497 -33.59 60.38 -18.00
CA GLY A 497 -32.19 60.59 -18.41
C GLY A 497 -31.29 61.39 -17.46
N GLY A 498 -30.03 60.95 -17.38
CA GLY A 498 -28.93 61.86 -17.02
C GLY A 498 -27.85 61.26 -16.13
N SER A 499 -26.82 60.73 -16.78
CA SER A 499 -25.47 60.51 -16.28
C SER A 499 -24.84 61.72 -15.58
N GLY A 500 -23.93 61.46 -14.64
CA GLY A 500 -22.61 62.10 -14.64
C GLY A 500 -22.21 63.00 -13.46
N ARG A 501 -21.22 62.49 -12.71
CA ARG A 501 -20.11 63.16 -11.99
C ARG A 501 -20.44 64.00 -10.73
N GLY A 502 -19.74 63.65 -9.64
CA GLY A 502 -19.84 64.24 -8.28
C GLY A 502 -19.18 65.62 -8.14
N PRO A 503 -18.61 65.99 -6.96
CA PRO A 503 -18.59 65.36 -5.63
C PRO A 503 -19.23 66.26 -4.54
N PRO A 504 -19.19 65.87 -3.25
CA PRO A 504 -18.99 66.89 -2.21
C PRO A 504 -18.06 66.43 -1.07
N PRO A 505 -17.58 67.38 -0.25
CA PRO A 505 -17.37 67.11 1.16
C PRO A 505 -17.90 68.28 2.03
N PRO A 506 -17.69 68.27 3.36
CA PRO A 506 -18.15 67.27 4.34
C PRO A 506 -18.79 67.95 5.58
N MET A 507 -19.29 67.14 6.53
CA MET A 507 -19.48 67.36 7.99
C MET A 507 -20.80 66.71 8.44
N GLY A 508 -20.96 66.02 9.58
CA GLY A 508 -20.10 65.70 10.70
C GLY A 508 -20.93 65.04 11.82
N LYS A 509 -20.25 64.21 12.65
CA LYS A 509 -20.48 63.87 14.07
C LYS A 509 -21.85 63.29 14.57
N ARG A 510 -21.79 62.00 14.99
CA ARG A 510 -22.12 61.34 16.30
C ARG A 510 -23.06 62.07 17.31
N PRO A 511 -23.73 61.41 18.31
CA PRO A 511 -23.34 60.14 18.98
C PRO A 511 -24.46 59.17 19.52
N MET A 512 -24.01 57.95 19.87
CA MET A 512 -24.27 57.09 21.06
C MET A 512 -25.68 56.93 21.68
N GLY A 513 -26.04 55.66 21.97
CA GLY A 513 -27.04 55.28 22.97
C GLY A 513 -27.07 53.76 23.25
N SER A 514 -27.00 53.38 24.53
CA SER A 514 -26.75 52.06 25.13
C SER A 514 -28.00 51.32 25.63
N GLY A 515 -27.88 50.00 25.91
CA GLY A 515 -28.74 49.23 26.86
C GLY A 515 -29.12 47.83 26.34
N SER A 516 -28.52 46.72 26.80
CA SER A 516 -28.73 45.95 28.05
C SER A 516 -29.97 45.02 28.07
N GLY A 517 -29.77 43.71 28.28
CA GLY A 517 -30.76 42.78 28.87
C GLY A 517 -30.94 41.43 28.13
N GLY A 518 -30.38 40.33 28.68
CA GLY A 518 -30.70 38.94 28.26
C GLY A 518 -31.92 38.37 29.02
N PRO A 519 -32.03 37.04 29.26
CA PRO A 519 -31.80 35.88 28.39
C PRO A 519 -33.07 34.96 28.27
N MET A 520 -33.17 34.14 27.21
CA MET A 520 -34.24 33.14 27.05
C MET A 520 -33.77 31.71 27.37
N LYS A 521 -34.63 30.96 28.08
CA LYS A 521 -34.52 29.51 28.36
C LYS A 521 -35.54 28.72 27.54
N ARG A 522 -35.13 27.48 27.20
CA ARG A 522 -35.84 26.24 26.82
C ARG A 522 -35.73 25.86 25.34
N PRO A 523 -35.50 24.56 25.09
CA PRO A 523 -36.60 23.76 24.53
C PRO A 523 -36.70 22.35 25.13
N LYS A 524 -37.84 21.71 24.91
CA LYS A 524 -38.04 20.25 24.72
C LYS A 524 -39.53 20.01 24.46
N TYR A 525 -39.88 19.66 23.24
CA TYR A 525 -40.10 18.27 22.83
C TYR A 525 -39.59 18.07 21.41
#